data_AF-A0A958HVF9-F1
#
_entry.id   AF-A0A958HVF9-F1
#
_cell.length_a   1.000
_cell.length_b   1.000
_cell.length_c   1.000
_cell.angle_alpha   90.00
_cell.angle_beta   90.00
_cell.angle_gamma   90.00
#
_symmetry.space_group_name_H-M   'P 1'
#
loop_
_entity.id
_entity.type
_entity.pdbx_description
1 polymer ?
#
loop_
_entity_poly.entity_id
_entity_poly.type
_entity_poly.pdbx_seq_one_letter_code
_entity_poly.pdbx_strand_id
1 'polypeptide(L)'
;MYTPRITAIFFLLTFLQTFFLHAQPLPTQESTIFSGSGNCAVCHAPGTPNTAALLGPNGDDISPVTYWRATMMANSAKDPYWQARVTAEVAANPQLQTLIENECTTCHAPIGHREAVAAGIPYTLQALQQDTLALDGVSCTVCHQIQDINFGQGSSFNGGYVIENYRLIYGPYEDPQHPNLMVTTVH
;
A
#
# COMPACT_ATOMS: atom_id res chain seq x y z
N MET A 1 30.46 47.84 34.42
CA MET A 1 29.64 46.63 34.61
C MET A 1 28.83 46.41 33.35
N TYR A 2 29.31 45.54 32.45
CA TYR A 2 28.67 45.27 31.17
C TYR A 2 28.78 43.76 30.91
N THR A 3 27.75 43.03 31.27
CA THR A 3 27.52 41.64 30.87
C THR A 3 26.53 41.67 29.71
N PRO A 4 26.97 41.33 28.50
CA PRO A 4 26.17 40.40 27.71
C PRO A 4 27.02 39.55 26.75
N ARG A 5 26.38 38.54 26.13
CA ARG A 5 26.76 37.86 24.86
C ARG A 5 27.34 36.45 24.92
N ILE A 6 27.25 35.71 26.01
CA ILE A 6 27.61 34.26 25.98
C ILE A 6 26.37 33.35 25.99
N THR A 7 25.24 33.81 26.52
CA THR A 7 24.01 32.99 26.61
C THR A 7 23.15 32.93 25.34
N ALA A 8 23.40 33.76 24.33
CA ALA A 8 22.56 33.80 23.11
C ALA A 8 22.98 32.79 22.03
N ILE A 9 24.21 32.24 22.08
CA ILE A 9 24.73 31.35 21.02
C ILE A 9 24.34 29.88 21.27
N PHE A 10 24.15 29.49 22.53
CA PHE A 10 23.74 28.11 22.87
C PHE A 10 22.27 27.79 22.56
N PHE A 11 21.42 28.80 22.35
CA PHE A 11 20.01 28.59 22.00
C PHE A 11 19.77 28.44 20.49
N LEU A 12 20.76 28.76 19.64
CA LEU A 12 20.61 28.69 18.18
C LEU A 12 21.15 27.39 17.56
N LEU A 13 21.89 26.58 18.33
CA LEU A 13 22.52 25.33 17.86
C LEU A 13 21.74 24.05 18.23
N THR A 14 20.66 24.15 19.02
CA THR A 14 19.83 23.01 19.42
C THR A 14 18.57 22.81 18.55
N PHE A 15 18.41 23.61 17.49
CA PHE A 15 17.29 23.50 16.55
C PHE A 15 17.70 22.96 15.17
N LEU A 16 18.84 22.29 15.06
CA LEU A 16 19.08 21.36 13.96
C LEU A 16 18.48 20.00 14.35
N GLN A 17 17.15 19.95 14.51
CA GLN A 17 16.47 18.66 14.41
C GLN A 17 16.71 18.18 12.99
N THR A 18 17.61 17.21 12.86
CA THR A 18 17.73 16.40 11.67
C THR A 18 16.35 15.83 11.39
N PHE A 19 15.62 16.45 10.46
CA PHE A 19 14.51 15.81 9.78
C PHE A 19 15.11 14.66 9.00
N PHE A 20 15.32 13.54 9.70
CA PHE A 20 15.45 12.26 9.02
C PHE A 20 14.13 12.08 8.29
N LEU A 21 14.18 12.17 6.96
CA LEU A 21 13.14 11.69 6.06
C LEU A 21 13.00 10.19 6.32
N HIS A 22 12.27 9.82 7.38
CA HIS A 22 11.91 8.44 7.64
C HIS A 22 10.85 8.08 6.60
N ALA A 23 11.24 7.26 5.62
CA ALA A 23 10.30 6.68 4.68
C ALA A 23 9.20 5.98 5.48
N GLN A 24 7.93 6.33 5.23
CA GLN A 24 6.76 5.82 5.95
C GLN A 24 6.81 4.30 6.05
N PRO A 25 6.77 3.69 7.25
CA PRO A 25 6.89 2.24 7.38
C PRO A 25 5.79 1.53 6.60
N LEU A 26 6.09 0.37 6.05
CA LEU A 26 5.09 -0.46 5.38
C LEU A 26 4.10 -1.02 6.44
N PRO A 27 2.80 -1.02 6.16
CA PRO A 27 1.81 -1.54 7.10
C PRO A 27 2.00 -3.06 7.26
N THR A 28 1.93 -3.51 8.51
CA THR A 28 1.96 -4.94 8.90
C THR A 28 0.61 -5.42 9.42
N GLN A 29 -0.39 -4.52 9.45
CA GLN A 29 -1.74 -4.86 9.86
C GLN A 29 -2.38 -5.81 8.85
N GLU A 30 -3.38 -6.54 9.32
CA GLU A 30 -4.13 -7.48 8.50
C GLU A 30 -5.62 -7.39 8.84
N SER A 31 -6.46 -7.64 7.84
CA SER A 31 -7.90 -7.83 7.97
C SER A 31 -8.26 -9.27 7.60
N THR A 32 -9.51 -9.70 7.65
CA THR A 32 -9.88 -11.05 7.17
C THR A 32 -9.56 -11.28 5.69
N ILE A 33 -9.48 -10.20 4.89
CA ILE A 33 -9.36 -10.27 3.42
C ILE A 33 -7.93 -9.95 2.95
N PHE A 34 -7.22 -9.02 3.61
CA PHE A 34 -5.93 -8.53 3.14
C PHE A 34 -4.86 -8.53 4.24
N SER A 35 -3.60 -8.48 3.80
CA SER A 35 -2.42 -8.29 4.63
C SER A 35 -1.59 -7.15 4.05
N GLY A 36 -0.99 -6.33 4.91
CA GLY A 36 -0.16 -5.20 4.49
C GLY A 36 1.18 -5.62 3.90
N SER A 37 1.72 -4.80 3.00
CA SER A 37 3.00 -5.06 2.29
C SER A 37 4.20 -5.27 3.21
N GLY A 38 4.15 -4.78 4.45
CA GLY A 38 5.19 -5.01 5.46
C GLY A 38 5.36 -6.48 5.80
N ASN A 39 4.30 -7.29 5.73
CA ASN A 39 4.39 -8.74 5.95
C ASN A 39 5.07 -9.44 4.77
N CYS A 40 4.90 -8.92 3.54
CA CYS A 40 5.62 -9.41 2.36
C CYS A 40 7.12 -9.07 2.44
N ALA A 41 7.45 -7.89 2.97
CA ALA A 41 8.81 -7.39 3.08
C ALA A 41 9.73 -8.27 3.95
N VAL A 42 9.17 -9.10 4.84
CA VAL A 42 9.96 -10.04 5.65
C VAL A 42 10.80 -10.97 4.77
N CYS A 43 10.23 -11.43 3.64
CA CYS A 43 10.90 -12.35 2.73
C CYS A 43 11.18 -11.74 1.35
N HIS A 44 10.43 -10.72 0.94
CA HIS A 44 10.51 -10.07 -0.37
C HIS A 44 11.23 -8.72 -0.34
N ALA A 45 12.11 -8.50 0.64
CA ALA A 45 13.11 -7.43 0.69
C ALA A 45 14.49 -8.01 1.06
N PRO A 46 15.61 -7.31 0.77
CA PRO A 46 16.92 -7.79 1.18
C PRO A 46 17.05 -7.79 2.71
N GLY A 47 17.69 -8.83 3.25
CA GLY A 47 17.88 -8.99 4.69
C GLY A 47 17.43 -10.37 5.16
N THR A 48 17.54 -10.64 6.46
CA THR A 48 17.13 -11.93 7.04
C THR A 48 15.63 -12.17 6.84
N PRO A 49 15.20 -13.37 6.37
CA PRO A 49 15.99 -14.60 6.17
C PRO A 49 16.66 -14.71 4.79
N ASN A 50 16.35 -13.83 3.85
CA ASN A 50 16.75 -13.87 2.44
C ASN A 50 17.89 -12.88 2.10
N THR A 51 18.99 -12.93 2.86
CA THR A 51 20.05 -11.89 2.84
C THR A 51 20.73 -11.68 1.49
N ALA A 52 20.81 -12.72 0.65
CA ALA A 52 21.42 -12.65 -0.68
C ALA A 52 20.44 -12.96 -1.83
N ALA A 53 19.23 -13.44 -1.54
CA ALA A 53 18.32 -13.96 -2.58
C ALA A 53 17.68 -12.85 -3.44
N LEU A 54 17.68 -11.61 -2.96
CA LEU A 54 17.07 -10.44 -3.62
C LEU A 54 18.10 -9.34 -3.92
N LEU A 55 19.35 -9.75 -4.08
CA LEU A 55 20.43 -8.90 -4.54
C LEU A 55 20.90 -9.35 -5.93
N GLY A 56 21.12 -8.39 -6.83
CA GLY A 56 21.71 -8.66 -8.13
C GLY A 56 23.19 -9.05 -8.02
N PRO A 57 23.84 -9.45 -9.14
CA PRO A 57 25.25 -9.86 -9.14
C PRO A 57 26.23 -8.82 -8.57
N ASN A 58 25.86 -7.54 -8.62
CA ASN A 58 26.66 -6.42 -8.10
C ASN A 58 26.27 -5.99 -6.67
N GLY A 59 25.31 -6.66 -6.05
CA GLY A 59 24.78 -6.30 -4.72
C GLY A 59 23.63 -5.28 -4.73
N ASP A 60 23.10 -4.92 -5.91
CA ASP A 60 21.95 -4.02 -6.04
C ASP A 60 20.66 -4.68 -5.53
N ASP A 61 19.80 -3.94 -4.82
CA ASP A 61 18.49 -4.41 -4.39
C ASP A 61 17.55 -4.61 -5.59
N ILE A 62 17.18 -5.85 -5.86
CA ILE A 62 16.24 -6.24 -6.92
C ILE A 62 14.90 -6.74 -6.35
N SER A 63 14.61 -6.42 -5.10
CA SER A 63 13.46 -6.95 -4.39
C SER A 63 12.13 -6.35 -4.90
N PRO A 64 11.06 -7.17 -5.00
CA PRO A 64 9.76 -6.69 -5.42
C PRO A 64 9.22 -5.56 -4.55
N VAL A 65 9.45 -5.62 -3.23
CA VAL A 65 8.95 -4.60 -2.30
C VAL A 65 9.61 -3.25 -2.56
N THR A 66 10.94 -3.21 -2.75
CA THR A 66 11.64 -1.96 -3.03
C THR A 66 11.16 -1.33 -4.34
N TYR A 67 11.03 -2.13 -5.40
CA TYR A 67 10.53 -1.62 -6.68
C TYR A 67 9.08 -1.17 -6.62
N TRP A 68 8.19 -2.00 -6.06
CA TRP A 68 6.77 -1.66 -5.91
C TRP A 68 6.59 -0.35 -5.13
N ARG A 69 7.32 -0.16 -4.03
CA ARG A 69 7.22 1.02 -3.17
C ARG A 69 7.56 2.34 -3.89
N ALA A 70 8.37 2.27 -4.95
CA ALA A 70 8.71 3.42 -5.78
C ALA A 70 7.68 3.70 -6.91
N THR A 71 6.69 2.83 -7.10
CA THR A 71 5.69 2.98 -8.17
C THR A 71 4.49 3.84 -7.76
N MET A 72 3.70 4.24 -8.76
CA MET A 72 2.39 4.85 -8.50
C MET A 72 1.39 3.89 -7.83
N MET A 73 1.58 2.57 -7.92
CA MET A 73 0.70 1.59 -7.27
C MET A 73 0.81 1.69 -5.74
N ALA A 74 2.03 1.73 -5.19
CA ALA A 74 2.25 1.91 -3.75
C ALA A 74 1.82 3.28 -3.21
N ASN A 75 1.70 4.26 -4.11
CA ASN A 75 1.35 5.64 -3.76
C ASN A 75 -0.08 6.00 -4.17
N SER A 76 -0.86 5.07 -4.75
CA SER A 76 -2.16 5.36 -5.38
C SER A 76 -3.17 5.98 -4.42
N ALA A 77 -3.18 5.53 -3.17
CA ALA A 77 -4.05 6.01 -2.10
C ALA A 77 -3.48 7.24 -1.35
N LYS A 78 -2.15 7.41 -1.40
CA LYS A 78 -1.42 8.47 -0.67
C LYS A 78 -1.15 9.70 -1.53
N ASP A 79 -1.33 9.60 -2.84
CA ASP A 79 -1.06 10.69 -3.78
C ASP A 79 -1.94 11.91 -3.43
N PRO A 80 -1.32 13.03 -2.99
CA PRO A 80 -2.07 14.22 -2.59
C PRO A 80 -2.80 14.87 -3.76
N TYR A 81 -2.31 14.70 -4.99
CA TYR A 81 -3.00 15.21 -6.18
C TYR A 81 -4.28 14.42 -6.44
N TRP A 82 -4.22 13.09 -6.33
CA TRP A 82 -5.41 12.24 -6.42
C TRP A 82 -6.43 12.58 -5.33
N GLN A 83 -6.01 12.65 -4.06
CA GLN A 83 -6.92 13.00 -2.96
C GLN A 83 -7.55 14.39 -3.15
N ALA A 84 -6.77 15.38 -3.59
CA ALA A 84 -7.27 16.71 -3.89
C ALA A 84 -8.28 16.70 -5.03
N ARG A 85 -8.05 15.89 -6.08
CA ARG A 85 -8.99 15.76 -7.20
C ARG A 85 -10.31 15.14 -6.74
N VAL A 86 -10.27 14.03 -6.02
CA VAL A 86 -11.49 13.39 -5.51
C VAL A 86 -12.26 14.33 -4.58
N THR A 87 -11.56 15.05 -3.70
CA THR A 87 -12.16 16.08 -2.84
C THR A 87 -12.83 17.19 -3.66
N ALA A 88 -12.20 17.66 -4.74
CA ALA A 88 -12.76 18.68 -5.61
C ALA A 88 -14.01 18.20 -6.37
N GLU A 89 -14.01 16.94 -6.84
CA GLU A 89 -15.18 16.33 -7.49
C GLU A 89 -16.38 16.24 -6.53
N VAL A 90 -16.13 15.82 -5.30
CA VAL A 90 -17.15 15.78 -4.22
C VAL A 90 -17.66 17.19 -3.91
N ALA A 91 -16.78 18.17 -3.79
CA ALA A 91 -17.18 19.55 -3.51
C ALA A 91 -18.04 20.16 -4.64
N ALA A 92 -17.75 19.82 -5.90
CA ALA A 92 -18.53 20.24 -7.05
C ALA A 92 -19.86 19.50 -7.18
N ASN A 93 -19.95 18.27 -6.68
CA ASN A 93 -21.13 17.41 -6.78
C ASN A 93 -21.47 16.74 -5.44
N PRO A 94 -21.91 17.50 -4.40
CA PRO A 94 -22.11 16.93 -3.07
C PRO A 94 -23.12 15.79 -3.04
N GLN A 95 -24.14 15.83 -3.91
CA GLN A 95 -25.15 14.78 -4.05
C GLN A 95 -24.62 13.46 -4.62
N LEU A 96 -23.43 13.46 -5.21
CA LEU A 96 -22.77 12.28 -5.80
C LEU A 96 -21.58 11.78 -4.97
N GLN A 97 -21.38 12.30 -3.76
CA GLN A 97 -20.20 11.98 -2.93
C GLN A 97 -19.93 10.48 -2.86
N THR A 98 -20.93 9.68 -2.44
CA THR A 98 -20.79 8.23 -2.31
C THR A 98 -20.39 7.57 -3.61
N LEU A 99 -20.96 7.99 -4.75
CA LEU A 99 -20.63 7.43 -6.06
C LEU A 99 -19.19 7.77 -6.46
N ILE A 100 -18.78 9.03 -6.28
CA ILE A 100 -17.44 9.51 -6.64
C ILE A 100 -16.38 8.79 -5.80
N GLU A 101 -16.54 8.76 -4.48
CA GLU A 101 -15.60 8.11 -3.57
C GLU A 101 -15.55 6.61 -3.84
N ASN A 102 -16.69 5.95 -4.07
CA ASN A 102 -16.75 4.55 -4.44
C ASN A 102 -15.96 4.27 -5.72
N GLU A 103 -16.23 5.00 -6.81
CA GLU A 103 -15.56 4.82 -8.10
C GLU A 103 -14.04 5.03 -8.00
N CYS A 104 -13.61 6.09 -7.32
CA CYS A 104 -12.19 6.43 -7.22
C CYS A 104 -11.43 5.44 -6.34
N THR A 105 -12.04 4.99 -5.24
CA THR A 105 -11.40 4.08 -4.29
C THR A 105 -11.33 2.65 -4.80
N THR A 106 -12.21 2.23 -5.74
CA THR A 106 -12.13 0.95 -6.43
C THR A 106 -10.72 0.65 -6.94
N CYS A 107 -10.04 1.65 -7.52
CA CYS A 107 -8.73 1.48 -8.15
C CYS A 107 -7.58 2.06 -7.34
N HIS A 108 -7.79 3.18 -6.63
CA HIS A 108 -6.70 3.88 -5.93
C HIS A 108 -6.52 3.44 -4.47
N ALA A 109 -7.57 2.93 -3.82
CA ALA A 109 -7.54 2.38 -2.47
C ALA A 109 -8.29 1.04 -2.41
N PRO A 110 -7.94 0.06 -3.26
CA PRO A 110 -8.73 -1.15 -3.51
C PRO A 110 -8.93 -2.03 -2.27
N ILE A 111 -7.98 -2.03 -1.32
CA ILE A 111 -8.09 -2.81 -0.08
C ILE A 111 -9.28 -2.30 0.75
N GLY A 112 -9.24 -1.02 1.15
CA GLY A 112 -10.30 -0.43 1.97
C GLY A 112 -11.66 -0.43 1.25
N HIS A 113 -11.66 -0.20 -0.07
CA HIS A 113 -12.85 -0.33 -0.89
C HIS A 113 -13.45 -1.74 -0.81
N ARG A 114 -12.66 -2.79 -1.05
CA ARG A 114 -13.16 -4.17 -1.01
C ARG A 114 -13.63 -4.59 0.38
N GLU A 115 -12.95 -4.16 1.43
CA GLU A 115 -13.37 -4.43 2.80
C GLU A 115 -14.71 -3.76 3.12
N ALA A 116 -14.89 -2.50 2.71
CA ALA A 116 -16.15 -1.79 2.88
C ALA A 116 -17.29 -2.45 2.08
N VAL A 117 -17.03 -2.85 0.83
CA VAL A 117 -17.99 -3.62 0.01
C VAL A 117 -18.36 -4.94 0.68
N ALA A 118 -17.40 -5.69 1.21
CA ALA A 118 -17.65 -6.94 1.91
C ALA A 118 -18.45 -6.73 3.21
N ALA A 119 -18.27 -5.59 3.89
CA ALA A 119 -19.03 -5.19 5.07
C ALA A 119 -20.39 -4.55 4.74
N GLY A 120 -20.70 -4.29 3.46
CA GLY A 120 -21.95 -3.64 3.04
C GLY A 120 -22.04 -2.17 3.42
N ILE A 121 -20.90 -1.47 3.57
CA ILE A 121 -20.84 -0.05 3.95
C ILE A 121 -20.14 0.80 2.86
N PRO A 122 -20.47 2.10 2.74
CA PRO A 122 -19.72 3.00 1.89
C PRO A 122 -18.27 3.19 2.36
N TYR A 123 -17.36 3.41 1.41
CA TYR A 123 -15.98 3.80 1.70
C TYR A 123 -15.72 5.25 1.29
N THR A 124 -15.17 6.05 2.21
CA THR A 124 -14.96 7.49 2.01
C THR A 124 -13.49 7.85 2.09
N LEU A 125 -13.10 9.00 1.53
CA LEU A 125 -11.75 9.53 1.73
C LEU A 125 -11.45 9.80 3.20
N GLN A 126 -12.45 10.16 4.00
CA GLN A 126 -12.28 10.35 5.43
C GLN A 126 -11.91 9.03 6.14
N ALA A 127 -12.57 7.93 5.77
CA ALA A 127 -12.22 6.60 6.28
C ALA A 127 -10.81 6.20 5.86
N LEU A 128 -10.44 6.45 4.59
CA LEU A 128 -9.10 6.19 4.07
C LEU A 128 -7.99 6.87 4.89
N GLN A 129 -8.19 8.10 5.38
CA GLN A 129 -7.17 8.78 6.19
C GLN A 129 -6.82 8.04 7.49
N GLN A 130 -7.72 7.19 8.00
CA GLN A 130 -7.54 6.43 9.23
C GLN A 130 -7.22 4.96 8.97
N ASP A 131 -7.18 4.54 7.71
CA ASP A 131 -7.05 3.16 7.30
C ASP A 131 -5.63 2.92 6.75
N THR A 132 -4.74 2.49 7.65
CA THR A 132 -3.33 2.25 7.32
C THR A 132 -3.16 1.14 6.29
N LEU A 133 -4.10 0.18 6.21
CA LEU A 133 -4.05 -0.92 5.27
C LEU A 133 -4.49 -0.46 3.87
N ALA A 134 -5.53 0.35 3.76
CA ALA A 134 -5.94 0.94 2.49
C ALA A 134 -4.96 2.00 1.96
N LEU A 135 -4.28 2.71 2.85
CA LEU A 135 -3.18 3.61 2.49
C LEU A 135 -1.99 2.87 1.88
N ASP A 136 -1.93 1.54 1.94
CA ASP A 136 -0.96 0.73 1.21
C ASP A 136 -1.20 0.73 -0.32
N GLY A 137 -2.30 1.33 -0.79
CA GLY A 137 -2.58 1.55 -2.20
C GLY A 137 -2.92 0.26 -2.94
N VAL A 138 -2.50 0.18 -4.20
CA VAL A 138 -2.53 -1.06 -4.98
C VAL A 138 -1.37 -1.95 -4.51
N SER A 139 -1.59 -2.65 -3.40
CA SER A 139 -0.57 -3.46 -2.70
C SER A 139 -0.46 -4.89 -3.26
N CYS A 140 0.52 -5.63 -2.74
CA CYS A 140 0.83 -7.01 -3.13
C CYS A 140 -0.43 -7.89 -3.08
N THR A 141 -1.17 -7.82 -1.97
CA THR A 141 -2.36 -8.63 -1.73
C THR A 141 -3.54 -8.25 -2.63
N VAL A 142 -3.54 -7.07 -3.24
CA VAL A 142 -4.56 -6.72 -4.24
C VAL A 142 -4.30 -7.52 -5.51
N CYS A 143 -3.12 -7.35 -6.12
CA CYS A 143 -2.80 -8.01 -7.38
C CYS A 143 -2.70 -9.53 -7.24
N HIS A 144 -2.11 -10.01 -6.14
CA HIS A 144 -1.89 -11.43 -5.92
C HIS A 144 -3.11 -12.16 -5.36
N GLN A 145 -4.25 -11.51 -5.10
CA GLN A 145 -5.50 -12.21 -4.73
C GLN A 145 -6.56 -12.19 -5.85
N ILE A 146 -6.25 -11.58 -7.00
CA ILE A 146 -7.15 -11.59 -8.15
C ILE A 146 -7.29 -13.02 -8.67
N GLN A 147 -8.53 -13.48 -8.73
CA GLN A 147 -8.90 -14.77 -9.30
C GLN A 147 -8.75 -14.77 -10.82
N ASP A 148 -8.56 -15.95 -11.40
CA ASP A 148 -8.60 -16.14 -12.86
C ASP A 148 -10.04 -16.05 -13.43
N ILE A 149 -11.04 -16.07 -12.55
CA ILE A 149 -12.46 -15.86 -12.87
C ILE A 149 -12.60 -14.50 -13.55
N ASN A 150 -13.06 -14.50 -14.81
CA ASN A 150 -13.30 -13.33 -15.66
C ASN A 150 -12.06 -12.46 -15.98
N PHE A 151 -10.88 -12.79 -15.49
CA PHE A 151 -9.70 -11.94 -15.61
C PHE A 151 -9.27 -11.77 -17.07
N GLY A 152 -9.01 -10.52 -17.46
CA GLY A 152 -8.71 -10.15 -18.85
C GLY A 152 -9.94 -10.01 -19.76
N GLN A 153 -11.14 -10.32 -19.27
CA GLN A 153 -12.39 -10.08 -19.99
C GLN A 153 -12.97 -8.70 -19.64
N GLY A 154 -13.84 -8.16 -20.49
CA GLY A 154 -14.44 -6.84 -20.28
C GLY A 154 -15.18 -6.67 -18.95
N SER A 155 -15.70 -7.76 -18.39
CA SER A 155 -16.33 -7.79 -17.06
C SER A 155 -15.36 -7.58 -15.90
N SER A 156 -14.05 -7.78 -16.11
CA SER A 156 -13.01 -7.51 -15.11
C SER A 156 -12.50 -6.06 -15.10
N PHE A 157 -12.87 -5.27 -16.12
CA PHE A 157 -12.41 -3.89 -16.26
C PHE A 157 -13.07 -2.99 -15.20
N ASN A 158 -12.50 -1.78 -15.00
CA ASN A 158 -12.98 -0.82 -13.99
C ASN A 158 -13.11 -1.41 -12.58
N GLY A 159 -12.19 -2.30 -12.19
CA GLY A 159 -12.20 -2.95 -10.88
C GLY A 159 -13.18 -4.12 -10.75
N GLY A 160 -13.75 -4.62 -11.84
CA GLY A 160 -14.64 -5.79 -11.86
C GLY A 160 -13.94 -7.15 -11.68
N TYR A 161 -12.64 -7.16 -11.41
CA TYR A 161 -11.89 -8.38 -11.09
C TYR A 161 -12.38 -8.99 -9.77
N VAL A 162 -12.26 -10.31 -9.65
CA VAL A 162 -12.74 -11.03 -8.47
C VAL A 162 -11.61 -11.19 -7.46
N ILE A 163 -11.86 -10.77 -6.21
CA ILE A 163 -11.06 -11.09 -5.04
C ILE A 163 -11.99 -11.72 -4.00
N GLU A 164 -11.59 -12.88 -3.49
CA GLU A 164 -12.34 -13.60 -2.47
C GLU A 164 -12.10 -13.04 -1.06
N ASN A 165 -12.98 -13.37 -0.11
CA ASN A 165 -12.90 -12.86 1.27
C ASN A 165 -11.94 -13.66 2.17
N TYR A 166 -10.87 -14.21 1.59
CA TYR A 166 -9.80 -14.93 2.28
C TYR A 166 -8.45 -14.61 1.64
N ARG A 167 -7.35 -14.78 2.40
CA ARG A 167 -6.01 -14.31 2.02
C ARG A 167 -5.21 -15.29 1.15
N LEU A 168 -5.83 -15.92 0.15
CA LEU A 168 -5.11 -16.82 -0.75
C LEU A 168 -4.34 -16.01 -1.80
N ILE A 169 -3.02 -16.18 -1.82
CA ILE A 169 -2.08 -15.46 -2.69
C ILE A 169 -1.67 -16.35 -3.86
N TYR A 170 -1.78 -15.82 -5.07
CA TYR A 170 -1.33 -16.44 -6.33
C TYR A 170 0.01 -15.89 -6.77
N GLY A 171 0.88 -16.76 -7.30
CA GLY A 171 2.16 -16.39 -7.87
C GLY A 171 2.32 -16.96 -9.28
N PRO A 172 3.34 -16.53 -10.04
CA PRO A 172 3.56 -16.98 -11.42
C PRO A 172 4.13 -18.40 -11.53
N TYR A 173 4.35 -19.10 -10.40
CA TYR A 173 5.01 -20.40 -10.36
C TYR A 173 4.02 -21.49 -9.94
N GLU A 174 3.98 -22.59 -10.69
CA GLU A 174 3.06 -23.72 -10.46
C GLU A 174 3.36 -24.48 -9.15
N ASP A 175 4.64 -24.54 -8.75
CA ASP A 175 5.10 -25.15 -7.50
C ASP A 175 6.10 -24.22 -6.77
N PRO A 176 5.61 -23.33 -5.91
CA PRO A 176 6.48 -22.47 -5.13
C PRO A 176 7.07 -23.20 -3.88
N GLN A 177 6.81 -24.50 -3.69
CA GLN A 177 7.16 -25.25 -2.47
C GLN A 177 8.58 -25.85 -2.45
N HIS A 178 9.44 -25.52 -3.41
CA HIS A 178 10.89 -25.66 -3.20
C HIS A 178 11.27 -24.75 -2.00
N PRO A 179 12.14 -25.16 -1.04
CA PRO A 179 11.96 -25.00 0.42
C PRO A 179 11.88 -23.59 1.03
N ASN A 180 11.65 -22.53 0.26
CA ASN A 180 11.24 -21.22 0.73
C ASN A 180 10.15 -20.67 -0.20
N LEU A 181 8.99 -20.35 0.39
CA LEU A 181 7.87 -19.53 -0.12
C LEU A 181 6.58 -20.29 -0.48
N MET A 182 5.84 -20.66 0.57
CA MET A 182 4.39 -20.83 0.69
C MET A 182 3.56 -21.38 -0.50
N VAL A 183 3.27 -22.67 -0.35
CA VAL A 183 2.12 -23.51 -0.75
C VAL A 183 0.93 -22.84 -1.45
N THR A 184 0.75 -23.24 -2.71
CA THR A 184 -0.54 -23.40 -3.40
C THR A 184 -1.22 -24.69 -2.95
N THR A 185 -2.56 -24.69 -2.85
CA THR A 185 -3.32 -25.94 -3.05
C THR A 185 -4.24 -25.74 -4.24
N VAL A 186 -3.99 -26.56 -5.26
CA VAL A 186 -4.80 -26.78 -6.46
C VAL A 186 -5.82 -27.88 -6.13
N HIS A 187 -6.99 -27.79 -6.77
CA HIS A 187 -8.13 -28.73 -6.85
C HIS A 187 -9.34 -28.36 -6.00
#